data_AF-H2YSD7-F1
#
_entry.id   AF-H2YSD7-F1
#
_cell.length_a   1.000
_cell.length_b   1.000
_cell.length_c   1.000
_cell.angle_alpha   90.00
_cell.angle_beta   90.00
_cell.angle_gamma   90.00
#
_symmetry.space_group_name_H-M   'P 1'
#
loop_
_entity.id
_entity.type
_entity.pdbx_description
1 polymer ?
#
loop_
_entity_poly.entity_id
_entity_poly.type
_entity_poly.pdbx_seq_one_letter_code
_entity_poly.pdbx_strand_id
1 'polypeptide(L)'
;MDANALRNLLSNFNDTCLTPEIVLDIAGTGVQGRLNETEFMRISPLFVYYMNNKTCQGSRPTLEAAMNGLLRNNGLCYERLTDIITSITNNEEYEQSCKNTFGAGKILTKSCLSDPLQIGYAFGSVLKSVIKVECALPSVRWFKEGVLNYYNKTENATISETEFNVLLTKLKIGTKAGQVSSHEGHRRRRSVDDHDDEKKCYSSDDIISMVGGKWGFPLSKLLETCPVIMQQVLTDSCVGETAKTVKP
;
A
#
# COMPACT_ATOMS: atom_id res chain seq x y z
N MET A 1 27.99 -16.32 -2.89
CA MET A 1 27.32 -16.88 -1.70
C MET A 1 27.59 -18.37 -1.66
N ASP A 2 28.20 -18.89 -0.60
CA ASP A 2 28.44 -20.34 -0.44
C ASP A 2 27.33 -21.02 0.39
N ALA A 3 27.42 -22.35 0.53
CA ALA A 3 26.46 -23.16 1.28
C ALA A 3 26.26 -22.70 2.74
N ASN A 4 27.30 -22.19 3.41
CA ASN A 4 27.18 -21.70 4.78
C ASN A 4 26.41 -20.37 4.83
N ALA A 5 26.71 -19.45 3.92
CA ALA A 5 25.93 -18.22 3.79
C ALA A 5 24.46 -18.50 3.44
N LEU A 6 24.20 -19.48 2.56
CA LEU A 6 22.84 -19.94 2.26
C LEU A 6 22.14 -20.54 3.48
N ARG A 7 22.85 -21.36 4.28
CA ARG A 7 22.28 -21.94 5.50
C ARG A 7 21.85 -20.87 6.50
N ASN A 8 22.68 -19.84 6.71
CA ASN A 8 22.33 -18.70 7.55
C ASN A 8 21.13 -17.94 7.01
N LEU A 9 21.10 -17.69 5.69
CA LEU A 9 19.97 -17.05 5.03
C LEU A 9 18.67 -17.83 5.25
N LEU A 10 18.69 -19.13 5.00
CA LEU A 10 17.52 -20.02 5.13
C LEU A 10 17.06 -20.14 6.58
N SER A 11 18.00 -20.13 7.54
CA SER A 11 17.65 -20.15 8.97
C SER A 11 16.87 -18.91 9.39
N ASN A 12 17.15 -17.74 8.80
CA ASN A 12 16.39 -16.51 9.06
C ASN A 12 14.96 -16.57 8.53
N PHE A 13 14.67 -17.49 7.61
CA PHE A 13 13.34 -17.65 7.02
C PHE A 13 12.51 -18.74 7.70
N ASN A 14 13.08 -19.38 8.73
CA ASN A 14 12.49 -20.52 9.44
C ASN A 14 11.98 -21.62 8.48
N ASP A 15 12.66 -21.74 7.34
CA ASP A 15 12.18 -22.51 6.19
C ASP A 15 12.82 -23.90 6.19
N THR A 16 11.99 -24.93 6.34
CA THR A 16 12.41 -26.33 6.29
C THR A 16 12.38 -26.91 4.86
N CYS A 17 11.87 -26.16 3.88
CA CYS A 17 11.63 -26.67 2.51
C CYS A 17 12.86 -26.57 1.61
N LEU A 18 13.67 -25.52 1.80
CA LEU A 18 14.87 -25.27 1.02
C LEU A 18 16.11 -25.67 1.83
N THR A 19 16.97 -26.48 1.23
CA THR A 19 18.33 -26.70 1.76
C THR A 19 19.36 -26.03 0.85
N PRO A 20 20.55 -25.66 1.36
CA PRO A 20 21.61 -25.12 0.52
C PRO A 20 21.92 -25.99 -0.70
N GLU A 21 21.87 -27.32 -0.56
CA GLU A 21 22.16 -28.29 -1.61
C GLU A 21 21.10 -28.22 -2.72
N ILE A 22 19.81 -28.15 -2.36
CA ILE A 22 18.71 -27.99 -3.32
C ILE A 22 18.85 -26.66 -4.08
N VAL A 23 19.18 -25.58 -3.37
CA VAL A 23 19.36 -24.25 -3.98
C VAL A 23 20.53 -24.24 -4.97
N LEU A 24 21.67 -24.80 -4.59
CA LEU A 24 22.87 -24.86 -5.44
C LEU A 24 22.66 -25.73 -6.69
N ASP A 25 21.91 -26.83 -6.54
CA ASP A 25 21.49 -27.69 -7.64
C ASP A 25 20.55 -26.96 -8.61
N ILE A 26 19.51 -26.28 -8.11
CA ILE A 26 18.61 -25.46 -8.96
C ILE A 26 19.36 -24.34 -9.67
N ALA A 27 20.35 -23.74 -9.01
CA ALA A 27 21.19 -22.71 -9.62
C ALA A 27 22.11 -23.25 -10.73
N GLY A 28 22.25 -24.59 -10.85
CA GLY A 28 23.13 -25.22 -11.84
C GLY A 28 24.62 -25.06 -11.54
N THR A 29 24.98 -24.70 -10.31
CA THR A 29 26.38 -24.40 -9.93
C THR A 29 27.24 -25.64 -9.72
N GLY A 30 26.64 -26.83 -9.75
CA GLY A 30 27.34 -28.11 -9.69
C GLY A 30 28.32 -28.19 -8.51
N VAL A 31 29.58 -28.54 -8.81
CA VAL A 31 30.65 -28.85 -7.84
C VAL A 31 31.26 -27.60 -7.19
N GLN A 32 31.05 -26.40 -7.75
CA GLN A 32 31.66 -25.18 -7.19
C GLN A 32 31.08 -24.80 -5.84
N GLY A 33 29.85 -25.21 -5.53
CA GLY A 33 29.22 -25.00 -4.21
C GLY A 33 29.03 -23.54 -3.82
N ARG A 34 29.07 -22.61 -4.79
CA ARG A 34 28.93 -21.17 -4.58
C ARG A 34 28.12 -20.54 -5.71
N LEU A 35 27.28 -19.57 -5.35
CA LEU A 35 26.54 -18.69 -6.25
C LEU A 35 27.32 -17.40 -6.48
N ASN A 36 27.52 -17.00 -7.73
CA ASN A 36 27.87 -15.62 -8.05
C ASN A 36 26.64 -14.71 -7.95
N GLU A 37 26.83 -13.40 -8.17
CA GLU A 37 25.74 -12.42 -8.07
C GLU A 37 24.61 -12.72 -9.06
N THR A 38 24.92 -12.95 -10.33
CA THR A 38 23.93 -13.25 -11.37
C THR A 38 23.13 -14.51 -11.05
N GLU A 39 23.79 -15.57 -10.58
CA GLU A 39 23.15 -16.82 -10.16
C GLU A 39 22.23 -16.59 -8.96
N PHE A 40 22.69 -15.85 -7.95
CA PHE A 40 21.88 -15.50 -6.80
C PHE A 40 20.64 -14.70 -7.20
N MET A 41 20.79 -13.71 -8.07
CA MET A 41 19.65 -12.91 -8.57
C MET A 41 18.68 -13.78 -9.38
N ARG A 42 19.19 -14.69 -10.23
CA ARG A 42 18.36 -15.60 -11.02
C ARG A 42 17.51 -16.53 -10.15
N ILE A 43 18.04 -17.01 -9.02
CA ILE A 43 17.30 -17.88 -8.10
C ILE A 43 16.57 -17.12 -6.99
N SER A 44 16.73 -15.80 -6.89
CA SER A 44 16.02 -14.97 -5.91
C SER A 44 14.49 -15.13 -5.88
N PRO A 45 13.79 -15.32 -7.02
CA PRO A 45 12.36 -15.62 -7.01
C PRO A 45 12.01 -16.88 -6.19
N LEU A 46 12.92 -17.86 -6.13
CA LEU A 46 12.70 -19.08 -5.36
C LEU A 46 12.55 -18.76 -3.86
N PHE A 47 13.48 -18.01 -3.27
CA PHE A 47 13.41 -17.65 -1.85
C PHE A 47 12.16 -16.84 -1.55
N VAL A 48 11.85 -15.84 -2.39
CA VAL A 48 10.67 -14.99 -2.23
C VAL A 48 9.38 -15.81 -2.28
N TYR A 49 9.28 -16.80 -3.17
CA TYR A 49 8.13 -17.68 -3.28
C TYR A 49 7.87 -18.45 -1.98
N TYR A 50 8.91 -19.02 -1.37
CA TYR A 50 8.78 -19.78 -0.13
C TYR A 50 8.46 -18.88 1.06
N MET A 51 9.13 -17.73 1.16
CA MET A 51 8.81 -16.72 2.17
C MET A 51 7.34 -16.25 2.08
N ASN A 52 6.81 -16.10 0.85
CA ASN A 52 5.45 -15.64 0.62
C ASN A 52 4.39 -16.71 0.93
N ASN A 53 4.68 -17.99 0.67
CA ASN A 53 3.67 -19.05 0.76
C ASN A 53 3.73 -19.86 2.06
N LYS A 54 4.79 -19.72 2.87
CA LYS A 54 4.99 -20.35 4.18
C LYS A 54 4.71 -21.87 4.22
N THR A 55 4.77 -22.56 3.09
CA THR A 55 4.38 -23.98 2.97
C THR A 55 5.30 -24.74 2.02
N CYS A 56 5.74 -25.93 2.45
CA CYS A 56 6.39 -26.90 1.58
C CYS A 56 5.30 -27.74 0.89
N GLN A 57 4.88 -27.37 -0.31
CA GLN A 57 4.10 -28.32 -1.11
C GLN A 57 5.06 -29.43 -1.56
N GLY A 58 4.75 -30.70 -1.24
CA GLY A 58 5.67 -31.85 -1.19
C GLY A 58 6.35 -32.30 -2.48
N SER A 59 6.41 -31.45 -3.51
CA SER A 59 7.25 -31.63 -4.70
C SER A 59 8.57 -30.85 -4.56
N ARG A 60 9.63 -31.35 -5.21
CA ARG A 60 10.92 -30.66 -5.26
C ARG A 60 10.73 -29.26 -5.88
N PRO A 61 11.27 -28.19 -5.26
CA PRO A 61 11.14 -26.85 -5.80
C PRO A 61 11.70 -26.75 -7.21
N THR A 62 11.03 -26.00 -8.07
CA THR A 62 11.59 -25.55 -9.35
C THR A 62 11.49 -24.03 -9.44
N LEU A 63 12.49 -23.42 -10.08
CA LEU A 63 12.47 -21.98 -10.33
C LEU A 63 11.28 -21.56 -11.19
N GLU A 64 10.88 -22.42 -12.14
CA GLU A 64 9.73 -22.19 -13.00
C GLU A 64 8.41 -22.16 -12.20
N ALA A 65 8.19 -23.12 -11.29
CA ALA A 65 7.00 -23.13 -10.44
C ALA A 65 6.96 -21.91 -9.51
N ALA A 66 8.12 -21.53 -8.94
CA ALA A 66 8.24 -20.32 -8.12
C ALA A 66 7.89 -19.06 -8.92
N MET A 67 8.44 -18.92 -10.13
CA MET A 67 8.14 -17.83 -11.04
C MET A 67 6.66 -17.81 -11.41
N ASN A 68 6.07 -18.93 -11.80
CA ASN A 68 4.66 -19.02 -12.16
C ASN A 68 3.71 -18.72 -10.97
N GLY A 69 4.11 -19.06 -9.75
CA GLY A 69 3.32 -18.73 -8.55
C GLY A 69 3.47 -17.27 -8.10
N LEU A 70 4.64 -16.66 -8.30
CA LEU A 70 4.87 -15.24 -7.99
C LEU A 70 4.29 -14.31 -9.04
N LEU A 71 4.43 -14.66 -10.31
CA LEU A 71 4.00 -13.83 -11.42
C LEU A 71 2.55 -14.12 -11.79
N ARG A 72 1.84 -13.10 -12.28
CA ARG A 72 0.58 -13.30 -13.01
C ARG A 72 0.89 -13.22 -14.51
N ASN A 73 -0.09 -13.52 -15.37
CA ASN A 73 0.05 -13.54 -16.85
C ASN A 73 0.74 -12.32 -17.49
N ASN A 74 0.92 -11.21 -16.75
CA ASN A 74 1.51 -9.96 -17.22
C ASN A 74 2.90 -9.64 -16.61
N GLY A 75 3.58 -10.62 -16.00
CA GLY A 75 4.90 -10.42 -15.37
C GLY A 75 4.83 -9.84 -13.95
N LEU A 76 5.88 -9.12 -13.54
CA LEU A 76 6.01 -8.49 -12.22
C LEU A 76 5.70 -7.00 -12.31
N CYS A 77 4.48 -6.62 -11.94
CA CYS A 77 4.04 -5.22 -11.88
C CYS A 77 4.08 -4.66 -10.45
N TYR A 78 3.99 -3.34 -10.35
CA TYR A 78 4.02 -2.59 -9.08
C TYR A 78 3.09 -3.16 -8.00
N GLU A 79 1.80 -3.33 -8.30
CA GLU A 79 0.82 -3.85 -7.33
C GLU A 79 1.19 -5.25 -6.84
N ARG A 80 1.55 -6.14 -7.78
CA ARG A 80 1.92 -7.51 -7.45
C ARG A 80 3.16 -7.58 -6.57
N LEU A 81 4.20 -6.79 -6.87
CA LEU A 81 5.39 -6.73 -6.04
C LEU A 81 5.07 -6.18 -4.64
N THR A 82 4.22 -5.17 -4.56
CA THR A 82 3.80 -4.57 -3.28
C THR A 82 3.05 -5.59 -2.42
N ASP A 83 2.16 -6.38 -3.02
CA ASP A 83 1.45 -7.46 -2.31
C ASP A 83 2.42 -8.52 -1.77
N ILE A 84 3.42 -8.92 -2.59
CA ILE A 84 4.44 -9.88 -2.19
C ILE A 84 5.28 -9.34 -1.02
N ILE A 85 5.75 -8.10 -1.13
CA ILE A 85 6.52 -7.43 -0.05
C ILE A 85 5.70 -7.44 1.24
N THR A 86 4.44 -6.98 1.17
CA THR A 86 3.53 -6.91 2.32
C THR A 86 3.33 -8.29 2.96
N SER A 87 3.08 -9.32 2.13
CA SER A 87 2.89 -10.70 2.60
C SER A 87 4.11 -11.24 3.36
N ILE A 88 5.31 -10.92 2.87
CA ILE A 88 6.58 -11.36 3.49
C ILE A 88 6.87 -10.59 4.78
N THR A 89 6.55 -9.30 4.84
CA THR A 89 6.89 -8.43 5.98
C THR A 89 5.82 -8.35 7.06
N ASN A 90 4.58 -8.78 6.80
CA ASN A 90 3.48 -8.77 7.78
C ASN A 90 3.64 -9.81 8.93
N ASN A 91 4.82 -10.36 9.14
CA ASN A 91 5.11 -11.11 10.38
C ASN A 91 5.34 -10.08 11.51
N GLU A 92 4.71 -10.32 12.66
CA GLU A 92 4.64 -9.43 13.84
C GLU A 92 6.02 -8.93 14.37
N GLU A 93 7.13 -9.51 13.92
CA GLU A 93 8.50 -9.12 14.29
C GLU A 93 9.00 -7.81 13.65
N TYR A 94 8.33 -7.25 12.64
CA TYR A 94 8.84 -6.08 11.89
C TYR A 94 8.46 -4.69 12.46
N GLU A 95 7.74 -4.61 13.59
CA GLU A 95 7.21 -3.34 14.13
C GLU A 95 8.24 -2.47 14.90
N GLN A 96 9.52 -2.84 14.97
CA GLN A 96 10.52 -2.03 15.70
C GLN A 96 11.29 -1.05 14.80
N SER A 97 11.10 0.25 15.07
CA SER A 97 12.02 1.38 14.75
C SER A 97 12.95 1.17 13.53
N CYS A 98 12.38 1.05 12.33
CA CYS A 98 13.20 0.95 11.12
C CYS A 98 13.89 2.28 10.78
N LYS A 99 15.20 2.22 10.50
CA LYS A 99 15.96 3.38 9.99
C LYS A 99 15.79 3.61 8.49
N ASN A 100 15.49 2.55 7.74
CA ASN A 100 15.40 2.56 6.28
C ASN A 100 14.08 1.93 5.83
N THR A 101 13.56 2.42 4.71
CA THR A 101 12.35 1.88 4.07
C THR A 101 12.63 1.37 2.66
N PHE A 102 11.83 0.40 2.24
CA PHE A 102 11.82 -0.11 0.87
C PHE A 102 10.39 -0.38 0.40
N GLY A 103 10.21 -0.47 -0.92
CA GLY A 103 8.91 -0.73 -1.53
C GLY A 103 9.07 -0.90 -3.04
N ALA A 104 7.97 -1.25 -3.71
CA ALA A 104 7.99 -1.53 -5.14
C ALA A 104 8.56 -0.38 -5.97
N GLY A 105 8.31 0.88 -5.59
CA GLY A 105 8.81 2.06 -6.31
C GLY A 105 10.33 2.26 -6.26
N LYS A 106 11.01 1.73 -5.22
CA LYS A 106 12.48 1.75 -5.12
C LYS A 106 13.14 0.59 -5.88
N ILE A 107 12.40 -0.51 -6.06
CA ILE A 107 12.88 -1.74 -6.67
C ILE A 107 12.64 -1.76 -8.18
N LEU A 108 11.46 -1.33 -8.61
CA LEU A 108 11.07 -1.36 -10.01
C LEU A 108 11.56 -0.10 -10.72
N THR A 109 12.28 -0.28 -11.81
CA THR A 109 12.69 0.82 -12.71
C THR A 109 11.62 1.17 -13.75
N LYS A 110 10.58 0.34 -13.88
CA LYS A 110 9.46 0.45 -14.83
C LYS A 110 8.18 -0.04 -14.16
N SER A 111 7.01 0.30 -14.71
CA SER A 111 5.71 -0.10 -14.15
C SER A 111 5.52 -1.63 -14.05
N CYS A 112 6.07 -2.37 -15.02
CA CYS A 112 6.07 -3.84 -15.04
C CYS A 112 7.38 -4.37 -15.64
N LEU A 113 7.81 -5.54 -15.15
CA LEU A 113 8.94 -6.31 -15.67
C LEU A 113 8.43 -7.63 -16.26
N SER A 114 8.91 -7.97 -17.46
CA SER A 114 8.64 -9.25 -18.11
C SER A 114 9.91 -10.08 -18.34
N ASP A 115 11.08 -9.44 -18.35
CA ASP A 115 12.37 -10.12 -18.50
C ASP A 115 12.71 -10.92 -17.22
N PRO A 116 12.96 -12.23 -17.31
CA PRO A 116 13.25 -13.07 -16.16
C PRO A 116 14.45 -12.61 -15.33
N LEU A 117 15.48 -12.05 -15.98
CA LEU A 117 16.68 -11.60 -15.27
C LEU A 117 16.38 -10.33 -14.47
N GLN A 118 15.70 -9.35 -15.06
CA GLN A 118 15.24 -8.15 -14.33
C GLN A 118 14.30 -8.49 -13.17
N ILE A 119 13.42 -9.47 -13.35
CA ILE A 119 12.55 -9.98 -12.28
C ILE A 119 13.41 -10.60 -11.16
N GLY A 120 14.44 -11.37 -11.51
CA GLY A 120 15.42 -11.89 -10.56
C GLY A 120 16.10 -10.79 -9.74
N TYR A 121 16.58 -9.74 -10.40
CA TYR A 121 17.17 -8.57 -9.71
C TYR A 121 16.17 -7.84 -8.80
N ALA A 122 14.91 -7.72 -9.22
CA ALA A 122 13.87 -7.11 -8.39
C ALA A 122 13.66 -7.93 -7.11
N PHE A 123 13.54 -9.25 -7.22
CA PHE A 123 13.38 -10.13 -6.05
C PHE A 123 14.65 -10.21 -5.19
N GLY A 124 15.84 -10.18 -5.78
CA GLY A 124 17.09 -10.11 -5.01
C GLY A 124 17.19 -8.81 -4.20
N SER A 125 16.64 -7.71 -4.74
CA SER A 125 16.53 -6.44 -4.01
C SER A 125 15.53 -6.52 -2.84
N VAL A 126 14.42 -7.25 -2.99
CA VAL A 126 13.50 -7.55 -1.88
C VAL A 126 14.23 -8.33 -0.79
N LEU A 127 14.89 -9.44 -1.13
CA LEU A 127 15.63 -10.26 -0.17
C LEU A 127 16.68 -9.46 0.59
N LYS A 128 17.46 -8.65 -0.13
CA LYS A 128 18.47 -7.77 0.48
C LYS A 128 17.84 -6.82 1.51
N SER A 129 16.67 -6.27 1.23
CA SER A 129 15.97 -5.35 2.13
C SER A 129 15.42 -6.07 3.37
N VAL A 130 14.85 -7.26 3.18
CA VAL A 130 14.39 -8.13 4.29
C VAL A 130 15.54 -8.53 5.20
N ILE A 131 16.66 -9.01 4.64
CA ILE A 131 17.84 -9.42 5.45
C ILE A 131 18.39 -8.25 6.27
N LYS A 132 18.30 -7.04 5.74
CA LYS A 132 18.71 -5.80 6.44
C LYS A 132 17.67 -5.29 7.42
N VAL A 133 16.53 -5.94 7.54
CA VAL A 133 15.41 -5.53 8.39
C VAL A 133 14.95 -4.10 8.05
N GLU A 134 14.89 -3.79 6.75
CA GLU A 134 14.29 -2.53 6.29
C GLU A 134 12.76 -2.61 6.39
N CYS A 135 12.09 -1.48 6.65
CA CYS A 135 10.63 -1.45 6.73
C CYS A 135 10.00 -1.42 5.32
N ALA A 136 9.04 -2.30 5.09
CA ALA A 136 8.20 -2.22 3.91
C ALA A 136 7.27 -1.00 3.99
N LEU A 137 7.17 -0.25 2.88
CA LEU A 137 6.13 0.75 2.74
C LEU A 137 4.75 0.06 2.60
N PRO A 138 3.70 0.61 3.23
CA PRO A 138 2.36 0.02 3.15
C PRO A 138 1.84 -0.06 1.71
N SER A 139 1.07 -1.11 1.42
CA SER A 139 0.39 -1.25 0.15
C SER A 139 -0.84 -0.33 0.04
N VAL A 140 -1.30 -0.06 -1.18
CA VAL A 140 -2.59 0.61 -1.39
C VAL A 140 -3.72 -0.20 -0.73
N ARG A 141 -3.64 -1.54 -0.82
CA ARG A 141 -4.60 -2.45 -0.17
C ARG A 141 -4.59 -2.28 1.35
N TRP A 142 -3.43 -2.14 1.97
CA TRP A 142 -3.30 -1.89 3.41
C TRP A 142 -4.08 -0.63 3.84
N PHE A 143 -4.00 0.46 3.06
CA PHE A 143 -4.80 1.66 3.33
C PHE A 143 -6.32 1.37 3.24
N LYS A 144 -6.75 0.63 2.21
CA LYS A 144 -8.18 0.25 2.05
C LYS A 144 -8.66 -0.62 3.21
N GLU A 145 -7.88 -1.63 3.57
CA GLU A 145 -8.15 -2.54 4.69
C GLU A 145 -8.15 -1.79 6.03
N GLY A 146 -7.25 -0.82 6.22
CA GLY A 146 -7.23 0.04 7.40
C GLY A 146 -8.54 0.84 7.57
N VAL A 147 -9.07 1.37 6.47
CA VAL A 147 -10.38 2.05 6.48
C VAL A 147 -11.52 1.08 6.78
N LEU A 148 -11.51 -0.11 6.16
CA LEU A 148 -12.49 -1.18 6.43
C LEU A 148 -12.49 -1.59 7.91
N ASN A 149 -11.30 -1.84 8.46
CA ASN A 149 -11.11 -2.24 9.85
C ASN A 149 -11.53 -1.13 10.81
N TYR A 150 -11.24 0.13 10.49
CA TYR A 150 -11.65 1.27 11.31
C TYR A 150 -13.17 1.35 11.49
N TYR A 151 -13.95 0.98 10.45
CA TYR A 151 -15.42 0.90 10.53
C TYR A 151 -15.93 -0.49 10.95
N ASN A 152 -15.06 -1.47 11.19
CA ASN A 152 -15.41 -2.87 11.42
C ASN A 152 -16.32 -3.44 10.31
N LYS A 153 -15.93 -3.25 9.04
CA LYS A 153 -16.72 -3.57 7.85
C LYS A 153 -15.96 -4.39 6.82
N THR A 154 -16.71 -5.06 5.94
CA THR A 154 -16.19 -5.81 4.79
C THR A 154 -16.28 -4.98 3.51
N GLU A 155 -15.59 -5.40 2.44
CA GLU A 155 -15.43 -4.61 1.20
C GLU A 155 -16.77 -4.22 0.54
N ASN A 156 -17.78 -5.08 0.65
CA ASN A 156 -19.11 -4.86 0.10
C ASN A 156 -20.06 -4.11 1.05
N ALA A 157 -19.60 -3.78 2.26
CA ALA A 157 -20.40 -3.04 3.20
C ALA A 157 -20.58 -1.60 2.73
N THR A 158 -21.70 -1.00 3.13
CA THR A 158 -22.00 0.39 2.87
C THR A 158 -21.64 1.25 4.07
N ILE A 159 -21.34 2.52 3.84
CA ILE A 159 -21.16 3.51 4.91
C ILE A 159 -22.45 4.33 5.05
N SER A 160 -22.95 4.43 6.28
CA SER A 160 -24.09 5.27 6.62
C SER A 160 -23.67 6.73 6.74
N GLU A 161 -24.66 7.62 6.70
CA GLU A 161 -24.44 9.04 6.94
C GLU A 161 -23.79 9.33 8.28
N THR A 162 -24.30 8.71 9.34
CA THR A 162 -23.78 8.89 10.69
C THR A 162 -22.30 8.51 10.78
N GLU A 163 -21.90 7.38 10.19
CA GLU A 163 -20.51 6.92 10.20
C GLU A 163 -19.58 7.86 9.44
N PHE A 164 -20.01 8.34 8.28
CA PHE A 164 -19.23 9.30 7.50
C PHE A 164 -19.11 10.65 8.21
N ASN A 165 -20.18 11.14 8.83
CA ASN A 165 -20.17 12.37 9.62
C ASN A 165 -19.23 12.27 10.84
N VAL A 166 -19.10 11.09 11.46
CA VAL A 166 -18.12 10.86 12.54
C VAL A 166 -16.68 11.05 12.03
N LEU A 167 -16.37 10.54 10.83
CA LEU A 167 -15.04 10.75 10.22
C LEU A 167 -14.80 12.23 9.91
N LEU A 168 -15.76 12.90 9.26
CA LEU A 168 -15.62 14.33 8.92
C LEU A 168 -15.43 15.17 10.18
N THR A 169 -16.18 14.88 11.25
CA THR A 169 -16.04 15.56 12.55
C THR A 169 -14.65 15.37 13.14
N LYS A 170 -14.09 14.15 13.11
CA LYS A 170 -12.71 13.90 13.57
C LYS A 170 -11.67 14.67 12.76
N LEU A 171 -11.93 14.89 11.48
CA LEU A 171 -11.12 15.70 10.58
C LEU A 171 -11.45 17.20 10.62
N LYS A 172 -12.38 17.62 11.49
CA LYS A 172 -12.88 19.01 11.62
C LYS A 172 -13.49 19.58 10.33
N ILE A 173 -14.10 18.72 9.51
CA ILE A 173 -14.82 19.08 8.28
C ILE A 173 -16.32 19.19 8.58
N GLY A 174 -17.01 20.15 7.94
CA GLY A 174 -18.45 20.36 8.04
C GLY A 174 -18.91 21.24 9.22
N THR A 175 -18.05 21.52 10.20
CA THR A 175 -18.38 22.39 11.34
C THR A 175 -17.86 23.80 11.15
N LYS A 176 -18.57 24.65 10.40
CA LYS A 176 -18.42 26.09 10.59
C LYS A 176 -19.18 26.49 11.84
N ALA A 177 -18.47 26.87 12.90
CA ALA A 177 -19.08 27.53 14.04
C ALA A 177 -19.85 28.78 13.54
N GLY A 178 -21.16 28.66 13.39
CA GLY A 178 -22.06 29.77 13.05
C GLY A 178 -22.76 29.75 11.69
N GLN A 179 -22.61 28.74 10.83
CA GLN A 179 -23.36 28.72 9.57
C GLN A 179 -24.71 27.99 9.71
N VAL A 180 -25.69 28.73 10.23
CA VAL A 180 -27.11 28.35 10.19
C VAL A 180 -27.54 28.25 8.73
N SER A 181 -28.24 27.17 8.39
CA SER A 181 -28.95 27.00 7.12
C SER A 181 -29.80 28.25 6.82
N SER A 182 -29.32 29.10 5.92
CA SER A 182 -30.08 30.21 5.35
C SER A 182 -30.60 29.73 4.00
N HIS A 183 -31.82 29.18 4.02
CA HIS A 183 -32.66 29.10 2.84
C HIS A 183 -33.11 30.52 2.51
N GLU A 184 -32.32 31.29 1.75
CA GLU A 184 -32.77 32.59 1.29
C GLU A 184 -32.68 32.71 -0.22
N GLY A 185 -33.88 32.80 -0.80
CA GLY A 185 -34.14 32.85 -2.22
C GLY A 185 -33.45 34.01 -2.92
N HIS A 186 -33.06 33.72 -4.16
CA HIS A 186 -32.89 34.64 -5.27
C HIS A 186 -32.29 36.02 -4.98
N ARG A 187 -31.00 36.20 -5.32
CA ARG A 187 -30.54 37.45 -5.93
C ARG A 187 -29.35 37.21 -6.86
N ARG A 188 -29.60 37.36 -8.16
CA ARG A 188 -28.58 37.52 -9.19
C ARG A 188 -27.76 38.79 -8.87
N ARG A 189 -26.56 38.63 -8.33
CA ARG A 189 -25.50 39.64 -8.40
C ARG A 189 -24.26 38.97 -8.98
N ARG A 190 -24.01 39.27 -10.25
CA ARG A 190 -22.69 39.12 -10.85
C ARG A 190 -21.79 40.16 -10.19
N SER A 191 -20.85 39.73 -9.37
CA SER A 191 -19.64 40.49 -9.04
C SER A 191 -18.63 39.60 -8.34
N VAL A 192 -17.48 39.44 -9.01
CA VAL A 192 -16.12 39.40 -8.44
C VAL A 192 -15.61 38.05 -7.90
N ASP A 193 -14.51 37.64 -8.54
CA ASP A 193 -13.47 36.66 -8.19
C ASP A 193 -13.87 35.18 -8.01
N ASP A 194 -13.61 34.41 -9.09
CA ASP A 194 -13.61 32.94 -9.19
C ASP A 194 -12.55 32.23 -8.29
N HIS A 195 -12.14 32.84 -7.17
CA HIS A 195 -11.15 32.30 -6.24
C HIS A 195 -11.72 31.89 -4.87
N ASP A 196 -13.02 32.10 -4.62
CA ASP A 196 -13.65 31.79 -3.32
C ASP A 196 -14.00 30.30 -3.12
N ASP A 197 -13.92 29.48 -4.18
CA ASP A 197 -14.21 28.06 -4.09
C ASP A 197 -13.15 27.27 -3.29
N GLU A 198 -11.93 27.80 -3.17
CA GLU A 198 -10.85 27.14 -2.41
C GLU A 198 -11.12 27.10 -0.90
N LYS A 199 -11.92 28.04 -0.37
CA LYS A 199 -12.25 28.17 1.07
C LYS A 199 -13.67 27.72 1.42
N LYS A 200 -14.40 27.13 0.48
CA LYS A 200 -15.74 26.62 0.77
C LYS A 200 -15.64 25.40 1.69
N CYS A 201 -16.35 25.46 2.82
CA CYS A 201 -16.54 24.31 3.69
C CYS A 201 -17.71 23.50 3.15
N TYR A 202 -17.44 22.26 2.73
CA TYR A 202 -18.46 21.38 2.18
C TYR A 202 -19.13 20.58 3.31
N SER A 203 -20.46 20.42 3.20
CA SER A 203 -21.21 19.48 4.01
C SER A 203 -20.95 18.04 3.56
N SER A 204 -21.41 17.07 4.36
CA SER A 204 -21.28 15.66 4.01
C SER A 204 -22.10 15.28 2.77
N ASP A 205 -23.29 15.88 2.61
CA ASP A 205 -24.11 15.78 1.39
C ASP A 205 -23.39 16.35 0.16
N ASP A 206 -22.75 17.51 0.30
CA ASP A 206 -21.98 18.13 -0.80
C ASP A 206 -20.87 17.18 -1.27
N ILE A 207 -20.06 16.66 -0.33
CA ILE A 207 -18.93 15.77 -0.63
C ILE A 207 -19.39 14.50 -1.36
N ILE A 208 -20.51 13.92 -0.94
CA ILE A 208 -21.06 12.71 -1.59
C ILE A 208 -21.64 13.02 -2.96
N SER A 209 -22.31 14.16 -3.10
CA SER A 209 -22.87 14.58 -4.39
C SER A 209 -21.78 14.77 -5.45
N MET A 210 -20.58 15.24 -5.06
CA MET A 210 -19.43 15.43 -5.96
C MET A 210 -18.93 14.11 -6.56
N VAL A 211 -19.05 13.00 -5.84
CA VAL A 211 -18.67 11.66 -6.33
C VAL A 211 -19.87 10.91 -6.95
N GLY A 212 -20.96 11.62 -7.23
CA GLY A 212 -22.20 11.04 -7.77
C GLY A 212 -22.79 9.96 -6.86
N GLY A 213 -22.59 10.10 -5.54
CA GLY A 213 -23.04 9.15 -4.54
C GLY A 213 -24.41 9.46 -3.98
N LYS A 214 -24.93 8.52 -3.19
CA LYS A 214 -26.07 8.69 -2.29
C LYS A 214 -25.76 7.96 -0.98
N TRP A 215 -26.43 8.31 0.10
CA TRP A 215 -26.24 7.64 1.39
C TRP A 215 -26.44 6.12 1.30
N GLY A 216 -25.66 5.39 2.11
CA GLY A 216 -25.53 3.94 1.97
C GLY A 216 -24.67 3.55 0.76
N PHE A 217 -23.67 4.36 0.39
CA PHE A 217 -22.76 4.03 -0.69
C PHE A 217 -21.73 2.96 -0.27
N PRO A 218 -21.22 2.15 -1.20
CA PRO A 218 -20.20 1.14 -0.91
C PRO A 218 -18.93 1.76 -0.34
N LEU A 219 -18.27 1.11 0.62
CA LEU A 219 -17.04 1.66 1.19
C LEU A 219 -15.92 1.82 0.14
N SER A 220 -15.93 1.05 -0.95
CA SER A 220 -15.02 1.25 -2.09
C SER A 220 -15.14 2.66 -2.69
N LYS A 221 -16.34 3.25 -2.71
CA LYS A 221 -16.58 4.63 -3.15
C LYS A 221 -16.11 5.69 -2.15
N LEU A 222 -15.84 5.33 -0.89
CA LEU A 222 -15.28 6.27 0.10
C LEU A 222 -13.94 6.82 -0.37
N LEU A 223 -13.14 6.01 -1.05
CA LEU A 223 -11.84 6.43 -1.57
C LEU A 223 -11.95 7.51 -2.64
N GLU A 224 -13.06 7.56 -3.38
CA GLU A 224 -13.34 8.61 -4.35
C GLU A 224 -13.59 9.97 -3.67
N THR A 225 -14.01 9.98 -2.40
CA THR A 225 -14.19 11.20 -1.61
C THR A 225 -12.86 11.73 -1.03
N CYS A 226 -11.80 10.91 -1.00
CA CYS A 226 -10.54 11.27 -0.36
C CYS A 226 -9.91 12.56 -0.91
N PRO A 227 -9.87 12.83 -2.23
CA PRO A 227 -9.35 14.10 -2.74
C PRO A 227 -10.07 15.33 -2.17
N VAL A 228 -11.40 15.28 -2.07
CA VAL A 228 -12.22 16.38 -1.54
C VAL A 228 -11.98 16.53 -0.03
N ILE A 229 -11.95 15.42 0.71
CA ILE A 229 -11.64 15.42 2.15
C ILE A 229 -10.25 15.99 2.41
N MET A 230 -9.24 15.55 1.66
CA MET A 230 -7.86 16.05 1.78
C MET A 230 -7.77 17.54 1.46
N GLN A 231 -8.47 18.00 0.42
CA GLN A 231 -8.56 19.43 0.12
C GLN A 231 -9.10 20.19 1.34
N GLN A 232 -10.25 19.79 1.89
CA GLN A 232 -10.87 20.47 3.04
C GLN A 232 -9.95 20.55 4.28
N VAL A 233 -9.13 19.53 4.51
CA VAL A 233 -8.13 19.52 5.59
C VAL A 233 -6.96 20.44 5.26
N LEU A 234 -6.41 20.37 4.05
CA LEU A 234 -5.22 21.13 3.67
C LEU A 234 -5.46 22.63 3.55
N THR A 235 -6.69 23.03 3.20
CA THR A 235 -7.09 24.44 3.07
C THR A 235 -7.69 25.00 4.36
N ASP A 236 -7.84 24.18 5.41
CA ASP A 236 -8.56 24.54 6.64
C ASP A 236 -9.95 25.14 6.37
N SER A 237 -10.63 24.77 5.27
CA SER A 237 -11.85 25.43 4.79
C SER A 237 -13.00 25.47 5.80
N CYS A 238 -13.01 24.50 6.72
CA CYS A 238 -14.03 24.35 7.76
C CYS A 238 -13.60 24.86 9.14
N VAL A 239 -12.34 25.26 9.32
CA VAL A 239 -11.86 25.88 10.56
C VAL A 239 -12.12 27.37 10.44
N GLY A 240 -13.11 27.89 11.19
CA GLY A 240 -13.46 29.30 11.12
C GLY A 240 -12.24 30.22 11.37
N GLU A 241 -12.14 31.32 10.64
CA GLU A 241 -11.19 32.39 10.99
C GLU A 241 -11.48 32.78 12.44
N THR A 242 -10.56 32.47 13.36
CA THR A 242 -10.59 33.03 14.72
C THR A 242 -10.77 34.53 14.56
N ALA A 243 -11.90 35.03 15.06
CA ALA A 243 -12.35 36.41 14.92
C ALA A 243 -11.16 37.36 14.95
N LYS A 244 -10.91 38.05 13.82
CA LYS A 244 -9.98 39.18 13.78
C LYS A 244 -10.39 40.10 14.92
N THR A 245 -9.57 40.12 15.98
CA THR A 245 -9.71 41.06 17.09
C THR A 245 -9.77 42.44 16.48
N VAL A 246 -10.96 43.05 16.53
CA VAL A 246 -11.15 44.47 16.29
C VAL A 246 -10.29 45.17 17.32
N LYS A 247 -9.13 45.70 16.91
CA LYS A 247 -8.36 46.60 17.75
C LYS A 247 -9.17 47.88 17.95
N PRO A 248 -9.22 48.41 19.18
CA PRO A 248 -9.99 49.60 19.53
C PRO A 248 -9.53 50.84 18.76
#